data_AF-A0A7J5WY40-F1
#
_entry.id   AF-A0A7J5WY40-F1
#
_cell.length_a   1.000
_cell.length_b   1.000
_cell.length_c   1.000
_cell.angle_alpha   90.00
_cell.angle_beta   90.00
_cell.angle_gamma   90.00
#
_symmetry.space_group_name_H-M   'P 1'
#
loop_
_entity.id
_entity.type
_entity.pdbx_description
1 polymer ?
#
loop_
_entity_poly.entity_id
_entity_poly.type
_entity_poly.pdbx_seq_one_letter_code
_entity_poly.pdbx_strand_id
1 'polypeptide(L)'
;MTRRLAHQGRTESYADAPPEAVFDIVSDVTRVGEWSHECRGAHWVGAEREAAPGVRFRGILQTYDLLHVAPGFDRIYWFLIKGHRDRRGALAADLDRLAALAAAFSRR
;
A
#
# COMPACT_ATOMS: atom_id res chain seq x y z
N MET A 1 19.59 18.55 8.20
CA MET A 1 18.36 19.05 7.55
C MET A 1 17.39 17.88 7.38
N THR A 2 16.46 17.69 8.32
CA THR A 2 15.45 16.64 8.24
C THR A 2 14.42 17.04 7.20
N ARG A 3 14.65 16.61 5.97
CA ARG A 3 13.80 16.96 4.83
C ARG A 3 12.45 16.27 5.04
N ARG A 4 11.35 17.05 5.15
CA ARG A 4 9.99 16.50 5.22
C ARG A 4 9.76 15.69 3.94
N LEU A 5 9.82 14.36 4.05
CA LEU A 5 9.19 13.47 3.09
C LEU A 5 7.70 13.82 3.04
N ALA A 6 7.03 13.64 1.91
CA ALA A 6 5.58 13.77 1.88
C ALA A 6 5.00 12.66 2.79
N HIS A 7 4.64 13.00 4.02
CA HIS A 7 4.07 12.07 5.00
C HIS A 7 2.56 11.85 4.79
N GLN A 8 1.94 12.62 3.89
CA GLN A 8 0.50 12.63 3.66
C GLN A 8 0.22 12.79 2.17
N GLY A 9 -0.84 12.12 1.71
CA GLY A 9 -1.36 12.18 0.34
C GLY A 9 -2.77 11.62 0.31
N ARG A 10 -3.54 11.99 -0.72
CA ARG A 10 -4.89 11.47 -0.95
C ARG A 10 -5.00 11.06 -2.42
N THR A 11 -5.64 9.92 -2.64
CA THR A 11 -6.14 9.48 -3.93
C THR A 11 -7.42 8.71 -3.67
N GLU A 12 -8.27 8.61 -4.68
CA GLU A 12 -9.54 7.93 -4.62
C GLU A 12 -9.76 7.19 -5.93
N SER A 13 -10.53 6.10 -5.87
CA SER A 13 -10.95 5.32 -7.04
C SER A 13 -12.38 4.83 -6.79
N TYR A 14 -13.08 4.50 -7.87
CA TYR A 14 -14.45 4.02 -7.81
C TYR A 14 -14.48 2.52 -8.12
N ALA A 15 -15.14 1.76 -7.25
CA ALA A 15 -15.40 0.34 -7.46
C ALA A 15 -16.86 0.13 -7.82
N ASP A 16 -17.11 -0.62 -8.89
CA ASP A 16 -18.44 -1.15 -9.22
C ASP A 16 -18.72 -2.39 -8.37
N ALA A 17 -18.88 -2.17 -7.07
CA ALA A 17 -19.05 -3.18 -6.03
C ALA A 17 -19.84 -2.61 -4.85
N PRO A 18 -20.65 -3.41 -4.14
CA PRO A 18 -21.20 -3.04 -2.85
C PRO A 18 -20.08 -2.69 -1.85
N PRO A 19 -20.29 -1.72 -0.94
CA PRO A 19 -19.30 -1.35 0.07
C PRO A 19 -18.84 -2.53 0.95
N GLU A 20 -19.72 -3.49 1.19
CA GLU A 20 -19.44 -4.70 1.96
C GLU A 20 -18.36 -5.55 1.30
N ALA A 21 -18.41 -5.71 -0.03
CA ALA A 21 -17.39 -6.44 -0.78
C ALA A 21 -16.01 -5.75 -0.70
N VAL A 22 -15.99 -4.42 -0.73
CA VAL A 22 -14.75 -3.65 -0.51
C VAL A 22 -14.26 -3.89 0.92
N PHE A 23 -15.15 -3.81 1.91
CA PHE A 23 -14.83 -3.99 3.32
C PHE A 23 -14.28 -5.39 3.63
N ASP A 24 -14.87 -6.44 3.08
CA ASP A 24 -14.42 -7.83 3.26
C ASP A 24 -12.98 -8.03 2.73
N ILE A 25 -12.61 -7.33 1.66
CA ILE A 25 -11.25 -7.38 1.10
C ILE A 25 -10.26 -6.60 1.98
N VAL A 26 -10.61 -5.36 2.37
CA VAL A 26 -9.65 -4.51 3.10
C VAL A 26 -9.53 -4.85 4.58
N SER A 27 -10.53 -5.48 5.18
CA SER A 27 -10.50 -5.91 6.59
C SER A 27 -9.68 -7.19 6.78
N ASP A 28 -9.63 -8.07 5.78
CA ASP A 28 -8.70 -9.19 5.76
C ASP A 28 -7.29 -8.74 5.34
N VAL A 29 -6.49 -8.38 6.33
CA VAL A 29 -5.11 -7.91 6.13
C VAL A 29 -4.23 -8.93 5.40
N THR A 30 -4.57 -10.22 5.42
CA THR A 30 -3.78 -11.26 4.75
C THR A 30 -3.85 -11.13 3.22
N ARG A 31 -4.89 -10.45 2.71
CA ARG A 31 -5.16 -10.20 1.29
C ARG A 31 -4.50 -8.93 0.74
N VAL A 32 -3.79 -8.16 1.57
CA VAL A 32 -3.15 -6.89 1.14
C VAL A 32 -2.23 -7.06 -0.07
N GLY A 33 -1.61 -8.24 -0.22
CA GLY A 33 -0.76 -8.57 -1.36
C GLY A 33 -1.49 -8.73 -2.71
N GLU A 34 -2.82 -8.88 -2.71
CA GLU A 34 -3.63 -8.99 -3.93
C GLU A 34 -3.72 -7.65 -4.68
N TRP A 35 -3.63 -6.52 -3.96
CA TRP A 35 -3.87 -5.20 -4.52
C TRP A 35 -2.78 -4.17 -4.22
N SER A 36 -1.90 -4.38 -3.24
CA SER A 36 -0.77 -3.47 -3.00
C SER A 36 0.49 -3.85 -3.77
N HIS A 37 1.18 -2.85 -4.33
CA HIS A 37 2.47 -3.07 -5.01
C HIS A 37 3.63 -3.26 -4.01
N GLU A 38 3.60 -2.53 -2.89
CA GLU A 38 4.72 -2.46 -1.94
C GLU A 38 4.53 -3.41 -0.74
N CYS A 39 3.28 -3.57 -0.28
CA CYS A 39 2.93 -4.52 0.77
C CYS A 39 2.54 -5.85 0.13
N ARG A 40 3.44 -6.83 0.16
CA ARG A 40 3.28 -8.12 -0.52
C ARG A 40 2.42 -9.13 0.24
N GLY A 41 2.06 -8.84 1.48
CA GLY A 41 1.20 -9.68 2.30
C GLY A 41 1.19 -9.23 3.76
N ALA A 42 0.39 -9.88 4.59
CA ALA A 42 0.44 -9.71 6.05
C ALA A 42 0.00 -10.99 6.76
N HIS A 43 0.29 -11.07 8.04
CA HIS A 43 -0.26 -12.09 8.94
C HIS A 43 -0.73 -11.47 10.24
N TRP A 44 -1.78 -12.05 10.82
CA TRP A 44 -2.23 -11.74 12.16
C TRP A 44 -1.15 -12.08 13.20
N VAL A 45 -1.05 -11.27 14.25
CA VAL A 45 -0.11 -11.50 15.35
C VAL A 45 -0.88 -12.17 16.48
N GLY A 46 -0.65 -13.48 16.66
CA GLY A 46 -1.31 -14.30 17.67
C GLY A 46 -2.23 -15.36 17.08
N ALA A 47 -3.26 -15.73 17.85
CA ALA A 47 -4.24 -16.75 17.45
C ALA A 47 -5.41 -16.18 16.62
N GLU A 48 -5.52 -14.86 16.58
CA GLU A 48 -6.56 -14.10 15.91
C GLU A 48 -6.52 -14.31 14.39
N ARG A 49 -7.69 -14.33 13.76
CA ARG A 49 -7.85 -14.55 12.33
C ARG A 49 -8.75 -13.51 11.64
N GLU A 50 -9.25 -12.54 12.40
CA GLU A 50 -10.23 -11.56 11.93
C GLU A 50 -9.91 -10.18 12.52
N ALA A 51 -10.35 -9.14 11.81
CA ALA A 51 -10.17 -7.76 12.22
C ALA A 51 -11.10 -7.41 13.40
N ALA A 52 -10.52 -6.96 14.50
CA ALA A 52 -11.25 -6.35 15.61
C ALA A 52 -10.40 -5.27 16.30
N PRO A 53 -11.00 -4.30 17.01
CA PRO A 53 -10.25 -3.32 17.78
C PRO A 53 -9.26 -3.97 18.75
N GLY A 54 -7.99 -3.55 18.69
CA GLY A 54 -6.91 -4.10 19.52
C GLY A 54 -6.17 -5.30 18.91
N VAL A 55 -6.71 -5.94 17.87
CA VAL A 55 -6.03 -7.00 17.12
C VAL A 55 -4.87 -6.42 16.33
N ARG A 56 -3.75 -7.15 16.28
CA ARG A 56 -2.52 -6.72 15.61
C ARG A 56 -2.21 -7.61 14.42
N PHE A 57 -1.54 -7.03 13.42
CA PHE A 57 -0.99 -7.74 12.27
C PHE A 57 0.42 -7.26 11.96
N ARG A 58 1.16 -8.04 11.17
CA ARG A 58 2.48 -7.67 10.65
C ARG A 58 2.48 -7.81 9.14
N GLY A 59 2.81 -6.71 8.47
CA GLY A 59 2.99 -6.67 7.01
C GLY A 59 4.32 -7.28 6.56
N ILE A 60 4.31 -7.80 5.35
CA ILE A 60 5.47 -8.25 4.59
C ILE A 60 5.68 -7.20 3.50
N LEU A 61 6.70 -6.37 3.66
CA LEU A 61 6.98 -5.26 2.76
C LEU A 61 8.16 -5.55 1.87
N GLN A 62 8.18 -4.95 0.68
CA GLN A 62 9.35 -4.89 -0.16
C GLN A 62 10.17 -3.65 0.20
N THR A 63 11.44 -3.84 0.57
CA THR A 63 12.37 -2.74 0.87
C THR A 63 13.60 -2.84 0.00
N TYR A 64 14.07 -1.70 -0.51
CA TYR A 64 15.32 -1.59 -1.26
C TYR A 64 16.32 -0.81 -0.44
N ASP A 65 17.48 -1.42 -0.15
CA ASP A 65 18.63 -0.71 0.40
C ASP A 65 19.51 -0.23 -0.75
N LEU A 66 19.67 1.09 -0.85
CA LEU A 66 20.66 1.69 -1.74
C LEU A 66 22.06 1.48 -1.13
N LEU A 67 22.75 0.42 -1.57
CA LEU A 67 24.00 -0.02 -0.95
C LEU A 67 25.13 1.01 -1.04
N HIS A 68 25.23 1.76 -2.15
CA HIS A 68 26.19 2.86 -2.26
C HIS A 68 25.69 3.95 -3.21
N VAL A 69 25.71 5.18 -2.71
CA VAL A 69 25.59 6.41 -3.51
C VAL A 69 26.81 7.26 -3.18
N ALA A 70 27.51 7.74 -4.20
CA ALA A 70 28.62 8.67 -4.00
C ALA A 70 28.13 9.89 -3.17
N PRO A 71 28.90 10.38 -2.18
CA PRO A 71 28.46 11.50 -1.35
C PRO A 71 27.94 12.68 -2.19
N GLY A 72 26.77 13.21 -1.84
CA GLY A 72 26.12 14.32 -2.55
C GLY A 72 25.19 13.91 -3.71
N PHE A 73 25.30 12.69 -4.25
CA PHE A 73 24.41 12.23 -5.33
C PHE A 73 22.98 11.92 -4.88
N ASP A 74 22.73 11.65 -3.59
CA ASP A 74 21.39 11.47 -3.04
C ASP A 74 20.46 12.65 -3.38
N ARG A 75 20.99 13.88 -3.32
CA ARG A 75 20.24 15.09 -3.69
C ARG A 75 19.87 15.10 -5.16
N ILE A 76 20.78 14.65 -6.03
CA ILE A 76 20.55 14.56 -7.48
C ILE A 76 19.50 13.49 -7.78
N TYR A 77 19.60 12.31 -7.18
CA TYR A 77 18.62 11.23 -7.36
C TYR A 77 17.23 11.62 -6.86
N TRP A 78 17.13 12.21 -5.66
CA TRP A 78 15.85 12.79 -5.20
C TRP A 78 15.33 13.83 -6.19
N PHE A 79 16.24 14.56 -6.87
CA PHE A 79 15.84 15.58 -7.82
C PHE A 79 15.27 15.02 -9.13
N LEU A 80 15.90 13.97 -9.65
CA LEU A 80 15.58 13.35 -10.92
C LEU A 80 14.43 12.33 -10.81
N ILE A 81 14.43 11.53 -9.73
CA ILE A 81 13.44 10.47 -9.53
C ILE A 81 12.23 11.04 -8.80
N LYS A 82 11.24 11.52 -9.57
CA LYS A 82 10.01 12.10 -9.04
C LYS A 82 9.28 11.19 -8.04
N GLY A 83 9.39 9.87 -8.19
CA GLY A 83 8.81 8.89 -7.27
C GLY A 83 9.30 9.01 -5.82
N HIS A 84 10.42 9.68 -5.54
CA HIS A 84 10.86 9.95 -4.16
C HIS A 84 10.06 11.09 -3.50
N ARG A 85 9.35 11.90 -4.30
CA ARG A 85 8.63 13.09 -3.82
C ARG A 85 7.12 12.91 -3.86
N ASP A 86 6.64 12.21 -4.86
CA ASP A 86 5.22 12.01 -5.10
C ASP A 86 4.95 10.54 -5.43
N ARG A 87 4.23 9.88 -4.51
CA ARG A 87 3.80 8.48 -4.62
C ARG A 87 2.32 8.35 -4.98
N ARG A 88 1.60 9.46 -5.25
CA ARG A 88 0.16 9.43 -5.53
C ARG A 88 -0.20 8.49 -6.68
N GLY A 89 0.62 8.44 -7.73
CA GLY A 89 0.40 7.52 -8.85
C GLY A 89 0.48 6.04 -8.45
N ALA A 90 1.45 5.67 -7.61
CA ALA A 90 1.57 4.30 -7.11
C ALA A 90 0.38 3.95 -6.18
N LEU A 91 -0.02 4.89 -5.32
CA LEU A 91 -1.18 4.70 -4.45
C LEU A 91 -2.50 4.61 -5.25
N ALA A 92 -2.66 5.41 -6.30
CA ALA A 92 -3.82 5.34 -7.20
C ALA A 92 -3.90 3.96 -7.88
N ALA A 93 -2.76 3.44 -8.36
CA ALA A 93 -2.70 2.11 -8.97
C ALA A 93 -2.98 0.97 -7.98
N ASP A 94 -2.67 1.13 -6.69
CA ASP A 94 -3.10 0.19 -5.63
C ASP A 94 -4.63 0.24 -5.46
N LEU A 95 -5.23 1.44 -5.42
CA LEU A 95 -6.69 1.61 -5.30
C LEU A 95 -7.45 1.08 -6.52
N ASP A 96 -6.94 1.28 -7.73
CA ASP A 96 -7.57 0.77 -8.95
C ASP A 96 -7.58 -0.76 -8.99
N ARG A 97 -6.52 -1.41 -8.50
CA ARG A 97 -6.46 -2.87 -8.34
C ARG A 97 -7.44 -3.36 -7.28
N LEU A 98 -7.53 -2.67 -6.14
CA LEU A 98 -8.51 -2.98 -5.11
C LEU A 98 -9.94 -2.86 -5.65
N ALA A 99 -10.24 -1.80 -6.41
CA ALA A 99 -11.55 -1.60 -7.03
C ALA A 99 -11.89 -2.71 -8.02
N ALA A 100 -10.95 -3.09 -8.88
CA ALA A 100 -11.12 -4.21 -9.82
C ALA A 100 -11.35 -5.54 -9.10
N LEU A 101 -10.62 -5.78 -8.00
CA LEU A 101 -10.77 -6.98 -7.16
C LEU A 101 -12.15 -7.03 -6.50
N ALA A 102 -12.63 -5.92 -5.94
CA ALA A 102 -13.96 -5.82 -5.33
C ALA A 102 -15.09 -6.05 -6.34
N ALA A 103 -14.98 -5.46 -7.53
CA ALA A 103 -15.94 -5.68 -8.61
C ALA A 103 -15.96 -7.16 -9.05
N ALA A 104 -14.80 -7.83 -9.09
CA ALA A 104 -14.72 -9.24 -9.43
C ALA A 104 -15.24 -10.18 -8.32
N PHE A 105 -15.02 -9.82 -7.06
CA PHE A 105 -15.54 -10.56 -5.90
C PHE A 105 -17.07 -10.56 -5.87
N SER A 106 -17.67 -9.40 -6.16
CA SER A 106 -19.13 -9.19 -6.11
C SER A 106 -19.91 -9.90 -7.21
N ARG A 107 -19.24 -10.36 -8.26
CA ARG A 107 -19.85 -11.11 -9.38
C ARG A 107 -19.84 -12.63 -9.16
N ARG A 108 -19.19 -13.12 -8.10
CA ARG A 108 -19.15 -14.54 -7.73
C ARG A 108 -20.26 -14.85 -6.74
#